data_AF-A0A9W6F1K5-F1
#
_entry.id   AF-A0A9W6F1K5-F1
#
_cell.length_a   1.000
_cell.length_b   1.000
_cell.length_c   1.000
_cell.angle_alpha   90.00
_cell.angle_beta   90.00
_cell.angle_gamma   90.00
#
_symmetry.space_group_name_H-M   'P 1'
#
loop_
_entity.id
_entity.type
_entity.pdbx_description
1 polymer ?
#
loop_
_entity_poly.entity_id
_entity_poly.type
_entity_poly.pdbx_seq_one_letter_code
_entity_poly.pdbx_strand_id
1 'polypeptide(L)'
;MSLDGNSWSELVDQLNNMVQNFDNLVKASRIPDESADELSASRERKVPGDLQEVLAEKLLFSAYMCLHSISELKKAAALSDQVTQISNARAVKSQMQRTEDVIAAKLGVIKAEAQELLGQLEDSYYSSKFKGRPTESGVTEQLRELCALALETHTGHRK
;
A
#
# COMPACT_ATOMS: atom_id res chain seq x y z
N MET A 1 12.40 -5.03 0.75
CA MET A 1 13.07 -6.01 -0.11
C MET A 1 12.99 -5.48 -1.53
N SER A 2 14.10 -4.93 -2.02
CA SER A 2 14.22 -4.46 -3.40
C SER A 2 14.35 -5.70 -4.27
N LEU A 3 13.45 -5.87 -5.24
CA LEU A 3 13.69 -6.81 -6.34
C LEU A 3 14.75 -6.15 -7.22
N ASP A 4 16.00 -6.41 -6.90
CA ASP A 4 17.12 -5.90 -7.67
C ASP A 4 17.03 -6.45 -9.11
N GLY A 5 17.46 -5.66 -10.09
CA GLY A 5 17.43 -6.01 -11.52
C GLY A 5 18.04 -7.39 -11.85
N ASN A 6 18.82 -7.96 -10.93
CA ASN A 6 19.37 -9.30 -10.97
C ASN A 6 18.31 -10.43 -10.99
N SER A 7 17.13 -10.24 -10.39
CA SER A 7 16.11 -11.31 -10.33
C SER A 7 15.50 -11.63 -11.70
N TRP A 8 15.38 -10.62 -12.56
CA TRP A 8 14.88 -10.81 -13.93
C TRP A 8 15.94 -11.42 -14.85
N SER A 9 17.21 -11.04 -14.69
CA SER A 9 18.29 -11.68 -15.45
C SER A 9 18.43 -13.16 -15.08
N GLU A 10 18.33 -13.51 -13.80
CA GLU A 10 18.36 -14.90 -13.36
C GLU A 10 17.21 -15.74 -13.96
N LEU A 11 16.00 -15.18 -14.05
CA LEU A 11 14.87 -15.88 -14.71
C LEU A 11 15.13 -16.12 -16.19
N VAL A 12 15.68 -15.12 -16.90
CA VAL A 12 16.03 -15.23 -18.32
C VAL A 12 17.10 -16.30 -18.53
N ASP A 13 18.11 -16.36 -17.66
CA ASP A 13 19.16 -17.37 -17.72
C ASP A 13 18.61 -18.78 -17.49
N GLN A 14 17.69 -18.96 -16.53
CA GLN A 14 17.05 -20.26 -16.29
C GLN A 14 16.16 -20.69 -17.45
N LEU A 15 15.44 -19.75 -18.09
CA LEU A 15 14.64 -20.04 -19.27
C LEU A 15 15.53 -20.48 -20.45
N ASN A 16 16.63 -19.77 -20.67
CA ASN A 16 17.60 -20.11 -21.71
C ASN A 16 18.22 -21.50 -21.46
N ASN A 17 18.58 -21.81 -20.21
CA ASN A 17 19.09 -23.12 -19.83
C ASN A 17 18.06 -24.23 -20.08
N MET A 18 16.78 -23.98 -19.79
CA MET A 18 15.71 -24.94 -20.07
C MET A 18 15.58 -25.23 -21.57
N VAL A 19 15.59 -24.20 -22.41
CA VAL A 19 15.54 -24.36 -23.88
C VAL A 19 16.76 -25.12 -24.42
N GLN A 20 17.96 -24.81 -23.91
CA GLN A 20 19.19 -25.50 -24.30
C GLN A 20 19.19 -26.97 -23.89
N ASN A 21 18.76 -27.28 -22.66
CA ASN A 21 18.66 -28.67 -22.20
C ASN A 21 17.64 -29.47 -23.00
N PHE A 22 16.51 -28.84 -23.37
CA PHE A 22 15.51 -29.46 -24.24
C PHE A 22 16.06 -29.75 -25.65
N ASP A 23 16.74 -28.79 -26.28
CA ASP A 23 17.37 -28.97 -27.60
C ASP A 23 18.42 -30.10 -27.56
N ASN A 24 19.24 -30.14 -26.51
CA ASN A 24 20.22 -31.21 -26.31
C ASN A 24 19.56 -32.58 -26.09
N LEU A 25 18.43 -32.64 -25.37
CA LEU A 25 17.67 -33.88 -25.18
C LEU A 25 17.10 -34.39 -26.51
N VAL A 26 16.56 -33.50 -27.35
CA VAL A 26 16.06 -33.83 -28.69
C VAL A 26 17.19 -34.32 -29.61
N LYS A 27 18.39 -33.76 -29.51
CA LYS A 27 19.56 -34.25 -30.25
C LYS A 27 20.02 -35.61 -29.74
N ALA A 28 20.04 -35.82 -28.42
CA ALA A 28 20.44 -37.07 -27.80
C ALA A 28 19.44 -38.23 -27.99
N SER A 29 18.17 -37.92 -28.31
CA SER A 29 17.13 -38.92 -28.60
C SER A 29 17.11 -39.40 -30.05
N ARG A 30 17.91 -38.82 -30.94
CA ARG A 30 18.05 -39.32 -32.31
C ARG A 30 18.69 -40.70 -32.31
N ILE A 31 17.94 -41.69 -32.75
CA ILE A 31 18.42 -43.05 -33.00
C ILE A 31 19.41 -42.97 -34.17
N PRO A 32 20.66 -43.47 -34.05
CA PRO A 32 21.57 -43.57 -35.18
C PRO A 32 20.95 -44.48 -36.25
N ASP A 33 20.95 -44.06 -37.51
CA ASP A 33 20.58 -44.93 -38.63
C ASP A 33 21.53 -46.14 -38.64
N GLU A 34 20.99 -47.34 -38.44
CA GLU A 34 21.75 -48.60 -38.31
C GLU A 34 22.54 -48.98 -39.58
N SER A 35 22.43 -48.22 -40.66
CA SER A 35 23.11 -48.49 -41.94
C SER A 35 24.59 -48.06 -42.00
N ALA A 36 25.09 -47.31 -41.02
CA ALA A 36 26.41 -46.69 -41.09
C ALA A 36 27.51 -47.36 -40.25
N ASP A 37 27.21 -48.37 -39.43
CA ASP A 37 28.10 -48.68 -38.29
C ASP A 37 28.33 -50.16 -37.95
N GLU A 38 28.43 -51.02 -38.97
CA GLU A 38 28.90 -52.40 -38.78
C GLU A 38 30.42 -52.51 -38.49
N LEU A 39 31.18 -51.41 -38.59
CA LEU A 39 32.65 -51.43 -38.40
C LEU A 39 33.15 -50.86 -37.06
N SER A 40 32.27 -50.28 -36.23
CA SER A 40 32.68 -49.64 -34.96
C SER A 40 32.04 -50.28 -33.73
N ALA A 41 31.74 -51.58 -33.80
CA ALA A 41 31.20 -52.38 -32.70
C ALA A 41 32.26 -52.69 -31.63
N SER A 42 32.85 -51.66 -31.02
CA SER A 42 33.71 -51.77 -29.84
C SER A 42 33.05 -51.09 -28.63
N ARG A 43 32.19 -51.87 -27.97
CA ARG A 43 32.02 -52.01 -26.50
C ARG A 43 31.76 -50.80 -25.58
N GLU A 44 31.62 -49.56 -26.04
CA GLU A 44 31.37 -48.40 -25.14
C GLU A 44 30.11 -47.58 -25.46
N ARG A 45 29.19 -48.11 -26.28
CA ARG A 45 27.97 -47.40 -26.69
C ARG A 45 26.79 -47.57 -25.73
N LYS A 46 27.02 -47.43 -24.42
CA LYS A 46 25.98 -47.52 -23.37
C LYS A 46 25.60 -46.18 -22.72
N VAL A 47 26.15 -45.07 -23.20
CA VAL A 47 25.98 -43.71 -22.64
C VAL A 47 24.82 -42.85 -23.24
N PRO A 48 23.95 -43.30 -24.18
CA PRO A 48 22.82 -42.47 -24.61
C PRO A 48 21.72 -42.28 -23.55
N GLY A 49 21.43 -43.33 -22.76
CA GLY A 49 20.36 -43.30 -21.74
C GLY A 49 20.71 -42.39 -20.56
N ASP A 50 21.89 -42.56 -19.98
CA ASP A 50 22.37 -41.76 -18.85
C ASP A 50 22.47 -40.26 -19.22
N LEU A 51 22.83 -39.93 -20.46
CA LEU A 51 22.87 -38.54 -20.92
C LEU A 51 21.45 -37.95 -21.07
N GLN A 52 20.49 -38.73 -21.57
CA GLN A 52 19.09 -38.30 -21.67
C GLN A 52 18.49 -38.08 -20.27
N GLU A 53 18.79 -38.95 -19.31
CA GLU A 53 18.36 -38.81 -17.92
C GLU A 53 18.92 -37.52 -17.29
N VAL A 54 20.22 -37.28 -17.42
CA VAL A 54 20.87 -36.06 -16.90
C VAL A 54 20.29 -34.79 -17.56
N LEU A 55 19.99 -34.81 -18.86
CA LEU A 55 19.39 -33.67 -19.56
C LEU A 55 17.94 -33.44 -19.12
N ALA A 56 17.17 -34.50 -18.87
CA ALA A 56 15.82 -34.41 -18.32
C ALA A 56 15.82 -33.86 -16.88
N GLU A 57 16.76 -34.29 -16.03
CA GLU A 57 16.93 -33.75 -14.68
C GLU A 57 17.30 -32.27 -14.70
N LYS A 58 18.23 -31.86 -15.57
CA LYS A 58 18.61 -30.45 -15.74
C LYS A 58 17.43 -29.61 -16.24
N LEU A 59 16.62 -30.13 -17.16
CA LEU A 59 15.39 -29.48 -17.61
C LEU A 59 14.42 -29.27 -16.45
N LEU A 60 14.18 -30.31 -15.66
CA LEU A 60 13.28 -30.28 -14.50
C LEU A 60 13.77 -29.27 -13.45
N PHE A 61 15.08 -29.26 -13.20
CA PHE A 61 15.69 -28.31 -12.27
C PHE A 61 15.55 -26.87 -12.76
N SER A 62 15.83 -26.57 -14.03
CA SER A 62 15.62 -25.22 -14.58
C SER A 62 14.15 -24.79 -14.52
N ALA A 63 13.21 -25.70 -14.77
CA ALA A 63 11.77 -25.42 -14.63
C ALA A 63 11.39 -25.12 -13.18
N TYR A 64 11.91 -25.90 -12.22
CA TYR A 64 11.74 -25.64 -10.79
C TYR A 64 12.25 -24.26 -10.39
N MET A 65 13.46 -23.90 -10.83
CA MET A 65 14.05 -22.59 -10.55
C MET A 65 13.22 -21.45 -11.15
N CYS A 66 12.67 -21.60 -12.36
CA CYS A 66 11.76 -20.63 -12.95
C CYS A 66 10.49 -20.43 -12.10
N LEU A 67 9.85 -21.53 -11.68
CA LEU A 67 8.66 -21.49 -10.83
C LEU A 67 8.96 -20.84 -9.47
N HIS A 68 10.13 -21.13 -8.90
CA HIS A 68 10.59 -20.52 -7.66
C HIS A 68 10.73 -19.00 -7.80
N SER A 69 11.45 -18.52 -8.82
CA SER A 69 11.63 -17.08 -9.06
C SER A 69 10.30 -16.36 -9.30
N ILE A 70 9.37 -16.97 -10.05
CA ILE A 70 8.03 -16.41 -10.25
C ILE A 70 7.25 -16.32 -8.93
N SER A 71 7.38 -17.32 -8.06
CA SER A 71 6.73 -17.32 -6.74
C SER A 71 7.27 -16.19 -5.85
N GLU A 72 8.58 -15.99 -5.83
CA GLU A 72 9.21 -14.90 -5.06
C GLU A 72 8.82 -13.52 -5.61
N LEU A 73 8.79 -13.35 -6.94
CA LEU A 73 8.29 -12.13 -7.58
C LEU A 73 6.83 -11.83 -7.18
N LYS A 74 5.96 -12.84 -7.16
CA LYS A 74 4.56 -12.70 -6.73
C LYS A 74 4.45 -12.30 -5.26
N LYS A 75 5.22 -12.93 -4.37
CA LYS A 75 5.25 -12.57 -2.93
C LYS A 75 5.70 -11.13 -2.72
N ALA A 76 6.79 -10.74 -3.37
CA ALA A 76 7.33 -9.39 -3.27
C ALA A 76 6.33 -8.34 -3.78
N ALA A 77 5.67 -8.59 -4.91
CA ALA A 77 4.63 -7.71 -5.44
C ALA A 77 3.44 -7.56 -4.46
N ALA A 78 2.95 -8.67 -3.90
CA ALA A 78 1.86 -8.64 -2.93
C ALA A 78 2.20 -7.85 -1.66
N LEU A 79 3.43 -7.99 -1.16
CA LEU A 79 3.89 -7.29 0.03
C LEU A 79 4.18 -5.80 -0.23
N SER A 80 4.64 -5.44 -1.43
CA SER A 80 4.99 -4.05 -1.77
C SER A 80 3.80 -3.10 -1.71
N ASP A 81 2.64 -3.53 -2.23
CA ASP A 81 1.41 -2.72 -2.17
C ASP A 81 0.93 -2.57 -0.73
N GLN A 82 0.94 -3.66 0.04
CA GLN A 82 0.49 -3.66 1.42
C GLN A 82 1.37 -2.81 2.35
N VAL A 83 2.69 -2.85 2.19
CA VAL A 83 3.62 -2.01 2.98
C VAL A 83 3.38 -0.53 2.70
N THR A 84 3.20 -0.16 1.42
CA THR A 84 2.91 1.21 1.01
C THR A 84 1.57 1.68 1.59
N GLN A 85 0.52 0.86 1.47
CA GLN A 85 -0.80 1.16 2.01
C GLN A 85 -0.80 1.32 3.53
N ILE A 86 -0.12 0.44 4.26
CA ILE A 86 0.00 0.54 5.72
C ILE A 86 0.74 1.81 6.12
N SER A 87 1.82 2.16 5.42
CA SER A 87 2.59 3.37 5.67
C SER A 87 1.75 4.64 5.45
N ASN A 88 1.01 4.69 4.34
CA ASN A 88 0.09 5.78 4.02
C ASN A 88 -1.03 5.89 5.06
N ALA A 89 -1.64 4.77 5.44
CA ALA A 89 -2.69 4.73 6.46
C ALA A 89 -2.17 5.25 7.83
N ARG A 90 -0.94 4.88 8.22
CA ARG A 90 -0.31 5.41 9.44
C ARG A 90 -0.04 6.91 9.36
N ALA A 91 0.44 7.40 8.22
CA ALA A 91 0.70 8.82 8.01
C ALA A 91 -0.60 9.65 8.12
N VAL A 92 -1.68 9.20 7.46
CA VAL A 92 -3.00 9.83 7.54
C VAL A 92 -3.54 9.80 8.97
N LYS A 93 -3.47 8.65 9.66
CA LYS A 93 -3.89 8.54 11.06
C LYS A 93 -3.14 9.53 11.97
N SER A 94 -1.81 9.63 11.82
CA SER A 94 -1.02 10.57 12.61
C SER A 94 -1.40 12.03 12.32
N GLN A 95 -1.70 12.36 11.07
CA GLN A 95 -2.16 13.70 10.72
C GLN A 95 -3.53 14.00 11.31
N MET A 96 -4.48 13.06 11.22
CA MET A 96 -5.81 13.19 11.82
C MET A 96 -5.75 13.39 13.33
N GLN A 97 -4.91 12.62 14.03
CA GLN A 97 -4.72 12.79 15.47
C GLN A 97 -4.24 14.21 15.83
N ARG A 98 -3.26 14.74 15.10
CA ARG A 98 -2.78 16.11 15.32
C ARG A 98 -3.88 17.14 15.07
N THR A 99 -4.72 16.94 14.06
CA THR A 99 -5.85 17.84 13.81
C THR A 99 -6.90 17.75 14.91
N GLU A 100 -7.19 16.56 15.42
CA GLU A 100 -8.09 16.36 16.57
C GLU A 100 -7.56 17.08 17.81
N ASP A 101 -6.27 16.94 18.12
CA ASP A 101 -5.64 17.59 19.27
C ASP A 101 -5.72 19.12 19.16
N VAL A 102 -5.49 19.67 17.96
CA VAL A 102 -5.61 21.13 17.70
C VAL A 102 -7.07 21.59 17.83
N ILE A 103 -8.02 20.82 17.32
CA ILE A 103 -9.45 21.15 17.42
C ILE A 103 -9.89 21.10 18.89
N ALA A 104 -9.48 20.09 19.64
CA ALA A 104 -9.77 19.95 21.06
C ALA A 104 -9.21 21.13 21.86
N ALA A 105 -7.97 21.56 21.56
CA ALA A 105 -7.37 22.74 22.19
C ALA A 105 -8.17 24.02 21.88
N LYS A 106 -8.53 24.25 20.61
CA LYS A 106 -9.34 25.42 20.21
C LYS A 106 -10.72 25.42 20.86
N LEU A 107 -11.39 24.26 20.91
CA LEU A 107 -12.67 24.12 21.62
C LEU A 107 -12.52 24.39 23.12
N GLY A 108 -11.42 23.97 23.74
CA GLY A 108 -11.11 24.29 25.13
C GLY A 108 -11.01 25.79 25.38
N VAL A 109 -10.33 26.53 24.49
CA VAL A 109 -10.23 28.00 24.56
C VAL A 109 -11.59 28.65 24.40
N ILE A 110 -12.36 28.29 23.37
CA ILE A 110 -13.71 28.84 23.13
C ILE A 110 -14.62 28.58 24.33
N LYS A 111 -14.54 27.39 24.95
CA LYS A 111 -15.31 27.07 26.14
C LYS A 111 -14.95 27.99 27.32
N ALA A 112 -13.66 28.24 27.53
CA ALA A 112 -13.21 29.15 28.59
C ALA A 112 -13.67 30.59 28.35
N GLU A 113 -13.53 31.09 27.12
CA GLU A 113 -14.02 32.42 26.73
C GLU A 113 -15.55 32.54 26.92
N ALA A 114 -16.31 31.52 26.51
CA ALA A 114 -17.76 31.50 26.70
C ALA A 114 -18.15 31.50 28.18
N GLN A 115 -17.42 30.77 29.03
CA GLN A 115 -17.63 30.76 30.48
C GLN A 115 -17.31 32.12 31.11
N GLU A 116 -16.26 32.78 30.65
CA GLU A 116 -15.91 34.13 31.10
C GLU A 116 -17.00 35.15 30.71
N LEU A 117 -17.45 35.14 29.46
CA LEU A 117 -18.53 36.02 28.99
C LEU A 117 -19.85 35.77 29.74
N LEU A 118 -20.18 34.51 30.03
CA LEU A 118 -21.33 34.16 30.87
C LEU A 118 -21.19 34.73 32.28
N GLY A 119 -20.01 34.59 32.91
CA GLY A 119 -19.74 35.16 34.23
C GLY A 119 -19.84 36.68 34.24
N GLN A 120 -19.28 37.36 33.24
CA GLN A 120 -19.40 38.81 33.09
C GLN A 120 -20.87 39.26 32.90
N LEU A 121 -21.67 38.47 32.18
CA LEU A 121 -23.09 38.73 31.98
C LEU A 121 -23.87 38.58 33.29
N GLU A 122 -23.61 37.50 34.04
CA GLU A 122 -24.20 37.25 35.35
C GLU A 122 -23.83 38.37 36.34
N ASP A 123 -22.56 38.74 36.42
CA ASP A 123 -22.08 39.83 37.25
C ASP A 123 -22.71 41.17 36.85
N SER A 124 -22.87 41.46 35.56
CA SER A 124 -23.57 42.66 35.10
C SER A 124 -25.06 42.65 35.43
N TYR A 125 -25.71 41.50 35.36
CA TYR A 125 -27.14 41.34 35.66
C TYR A 125 -27.44 41.43 37.16
N TYR A 126 -26.57 40.86 38.00
CA TYR A 126 -26.72 40.82 39.46
C TYR A 126 -26.00 41.96 40.21
N SER A 127 -25.11 42.70 39.54
CA SER A 127 -24.51 43.93 40.05
C SER A 127 -25.59 44.94 40.40
N SER A 128 -25.49 45.46 41.64
CA SER A 128 -26.44 46.36 42.28
C SER A 128 -26.78 47.66 41.52
N LYS A 129 -26.17 47.94 40.37
CA LYS A 129 -26.51 49.06 39.48
C LYS A 129 -27.62 48.74 38.45
N PHE A 130 -27.95 47.46 38.22
CA PHE A 130 -28.93 47.03 37.22
C PHE A 130 -30.16 46.30 37.78
N LYS A 131 -30.34 46.28 39.11
CA LYS A 131 -31.57 45.78 39.74
C LYS A 131 -32.78 46.60 39.30
N GLY A 132 -33.46 46.14 38.24
CA GLY A 132 -34.85 46.48 37.96
C GLY A 132 -35.15 47.39 36.77
N ARG A 133 -34.24 47.65 35.82
CA ARG A 133 -34.64 48.25 34.54
C ARG A 133 -34.00 47.56 33.33
N PRO A 134 -34.79 46.99 32.40
CA PRO A 134 -34.30 46.73 31.06
C PRO A 134 -33.97 48.10 30.47
N THR A 135 -32.69 48.45 30.38
CA THR A 135 -32.31 49.60 29.59
C THR A 135 -32.44 49.16 28.13
N GLU A 136 -33.42 49.76 27.46
CA GLU A 136 -33.57 49.81 26.00
C GLU A 136 -32.36 50.52 25.37
N SER A 137 -31.15 50.00 25.60
CA SER A 137 -29.90 50.63 25.22
C SER A 137 -29.19 49.74 24.20
N GLY A 138 -29.62 49.86 22.94
CA GLY A 138 -28.80 49.78 21.72
C GLY A 138 -28.07 48.47 21.35
N VAL A 139 -27.79 47.59 22.30
CA VAL A 139 -27.04 46.34 22.07
C VAL A 139 -27.94 45.25 21.48
N THR A 140 -29.26 45.35 21.68
CA THR A 140 -30.23 44.37 21.19
C THR A 140 -30.36 44.33 19.67
N GLU A 141 -30.16 45.44 18.95
CA GLU A 141 -30.31 45.46 17.48
C GLU A 141 -29.11 44.78 16.80
N GLN A 142 -27.89 45.11 17.22
CA GLN A 142 -26.66 44.53 16.67
C GLN A 142 -26.52 43.04 17.04
N LEU A 143 -26.89 42.65 18.26
CA LEU A 143 -26.91 41.24 18.65
C LEU A 143 -28.01 40.47 17.91
N ARG A 144 -29.17 41.09 17.65
CA ARG A 144 -30.24 40.51 16.85
C ARG A 144 -29.83 40.33 15.38
N GLU A 145 -29.15 41.30 14.78
CA GLU A 145 -28.62 41.21 13.42
C GLU A 145 -27.54 40.11 13.32
N LEU A 146 -26.62 40.02 14.29
CA LEU A 146 -25.60 38.97 14.32
C LEU A 146 -26.23 37.58 14.49
N CYS A 147 -27.25 37.44 15.33
CA CYS A 147 -28.01 36.19 15.46
C CYS A 147 -28.77 35.84 14.18
N ALA A 148 -29.34 36.81 13.47
CA ALA A 148 -30.01 36.59 12.19
C ALA A 148 -29.01 36.12 11.11
N LEU A 149 -27.85 36.76 11.00
CA LEU A 149 -26.78 36.36 10.08
C LEU A 149 -26.22 34.96 10.38
N ALA A 150 -26.10 34.58 11.66
CA ALA A 150 -25.68 33.25 12.07
C ALA A 150 -26.72 32.15 11.72
N LEU A 151 -28.00 32.49 11.73
CA LEU A 151 -29.09 31.57 11.36
C LEU A 151 -29.25 31.44 9.83
N GLU A 152 -29.00 32.52 9.07
CA GLU A 152 -29.01 32.50 7.60
C GLU A 152 -27.83 31.71 7.02
N THR A 153 -26.65 31.81 7.60
CA THR A 153 -25.47 31.02 7.19
C THR A 153 -25.66 29.51 7.38
N HIS A 154 -26.50 29.09 8.33
CA HIS A 154 -26.85 27.68 8.53
C HIS A 154 -27.97 27.16 7.61
N THR A 155 -28.77 28.04 7.00
CA THR A 155 -29.84 27.64 6.08
C THR A 155 -29.39 27.65 4.61
N GLY A 156 -28.30 28.35 4.27
CA GLY A 156 -27.72 28.40 2.92
C GLY A 156 -26.84 27.20 2.51
N HIS A 157 -26.56 26.25 3.39
CA HIS A 157 -25.73 25.06 3.10
C HIS A 157 -26.50 23.74 3.02
N ARG A 158 -27.83 23.79 2.90
CA ARG A 158 -28.64 22.64 2.46
C ARG A 158 -29.04 22.78 1.00
N LYS A 159 -28.09 22.56 0.08
CA LYS A 159 -28.33 21.97 -1.24
C LYS A 159 -27.10 21.15 -1.64
#